data_AF-A0A1V5QP03-F1
#
_entry.id   AF-A0A1V5QP03-F1
#
_cell.length_a   1.000
_cell.length_b   1.000
_cell.length_c   1.000
_cell.angle_alpha   90.00
_cell.angle_beta   90.00
_cell.angle_gamma   90.00
#
_symmetry.space_group_name_H-M   'P 1'
#
loop_
_entity.id
_entity.type
_entity.pdbx_description
1 polymer ?
#
loop_
_entity_poly.entity_id
_entity_poly.type
_entity_poly.pdbx_seq_one_letter_code
_entity_poly.pdbx_strand_id
1 'polypeptide(L)'
;MELKDKFIFNKKVNYYMFNKNTKAQDTIFEKLLSGKSIAQGTIEYLVVIAVVVVLSLIIVALTINVTSSPSQQIVSSSEKLGNVAVGGISVVESVSNLEGESLIMLSNNSSDGITLKKISVGGKSENEYDNYIGGVDSVPVSLSGLKDSCPCSEGQKSVRCEFVFEYETRSGMKQVEKRTINVQCTNSNETPTPRDSGRVFEPIVFGTLKHPWVINNCVELQDMNQHLDGNYILGKDINCYTDTHEGGELYNDGKGFSLNGNNYSIIGLVENRSAENYGGLFGYLYRATISNLKLVDVNISYSGFSVGVGGIAGNQDFGVISNCSFFGNVTGALYVGGLVGYLDEGVILNSYTTGNIGFGTAWTSIGAIVGEQDQGLITNSFSTANVDGSYFVGGIVGSITGGGIISNSYSTGDIIASNYGGGIVGKLTNGNVSNSYSTSNLVVEETKGAIIGDFVNGNVSNLFWYSSVLNCCGGISCDSNCTKVSSVSSFYPQSSPNNDYNVPMQNNSDPANNWTFGEDGNWVATDTYPILSWQ
;
A
#
# COMPACT_ATOMS: atom_id res chain seq x y z
N MET A 1 -11.98 -39.47 -40.53
CA MET A 1 -12.36 -38.99 -41.87
C MET A 1 -12.68 -37.52 -41.73
N GLU A 2 -11.66 -36.66 -41.87
CA GLU A 2 -11.26 -36.02 -43.14
C GLU A 2 -12.22 -34.86 -43.48
N LEU A 3 -11.87 -33.58 -43.32
CA LEU A 3 -10.78 -32.75 -43.89
C LEU A 3 -11.30 -31.86 -45.04
N LYS A 4 -11.24 -30.53 -44.85
CA LYS A 4 -10.59 -29.58 -45.80
C LYS A 4 -10.47 -28.15 -45.25
N ASP A 5 -9.35 -27.52 -45.61
CA ASP A 5 -8.79 -26.28 -45.06
C ASP A 5 -9.24 -24.96 -45.73
N LYS A 6 -8.80 -23.84 -45.12
CA LYS A 6 -8.39 -22.52 -45.69
C LYS A 6 -9.50 -21.50 -46.07
N PHE A 7 -9.29 -20.18 -46.03
CA PHE A 7 -8.07 -19.36 -45.85
C PHE A 7 -8.38 -17.99 -45.16
N ILE A 8 -7.38 -17.46 -44.42
CA ILE A 8 -7.13 -16.12 -43.82
C ILE A 8 -7.99 -14.92 -44.27
N PHE A 9 -8.38 -14.05 -43.32
CA PHE A 9 -8.82 -12.67 -43.54
C PHE A 9 -7.80 -11.66 -42.94
N ASN A 10 -7.49 -10.57 -43.64
CA ASN A 10 -6.53 -9.55 -43.19
C ASN A 10 -7.18 -8.15 -43.21
N LYS A 11 -6.97 -7.34 -42.17
CA LYS A 11 -7.61 -6.02 -41.98
C LYS A 11 -7.00 -4.98 -42.93
N LYS A 12 -7.85 -4.17 -43.58
CA LYS A 12 -7.49 -2.84 -44.10
C LYS A 12 -8.52 -1.82 -43.61
N VAL A 13 -8.04 -0.80 -42.91
CA VAL A 13 -8.78 0.43 -42.60
C VAL A 13 -8.29 1.50 -43.58
N ASN A 14 -9.21 2.11 -44.32
CA ASN A 14 -8.94 3.31 -45.10
C ASN A 14 -9.37 4.53 -44.27
N TYR A 15 -8.54 5.58 -44.25
CA TYR A 15 -8.96 6.92 -43.85
C TYR A 15 -8.57 7.96 -44.91
N TYR A 16 -9.20 9.12 -44.81
CA TYR A 16 -9.49 10.04 -45.91
C TYR A 16 -8.30 10.72 -46.60
N MET A 17 -8.54 11.12 -47.85
CA MET A 17 -7.66 12.00 -48.63
C MET A 17 -7.69 13.45 -48.10
N PHE A 18 -6.53 14.11 -48.11
CA PHE A 18 -6.44 15.55 -48.39
C PHE A 18 -5.27 15.85 -49.34
N ASN A 19 -5.34 17.00 -50.00
CA ASN A 19 -4.81 17.21 -51.35
C ASN A 19 -3.34 17.67 -51.40
N LYS A 20 -2.64 17.33 -52.50
CA LYS A 20 -1.26 17.78 -52.79
C LYS A 20 -1.23 19.14 -53.50
N ASN A 21 -0.32 20.01 -53.07
CA ASN A 21 0.50 20.95 -53.86
C ASN A 21 1.29 21.80 -52.85
N THR A 22 2.61 22.00 -52.92
CA THR A 22 3.51 22.10 -54.10
C THR A 22 4.89 21.48 -53.84
N LYS A 23 5.63 21.17 -54.92
CA LYS A 23 7.07 20.86 -54.87
C LYS A 23 7.90 22.15 -54.85
N ALA A 24 8.94 22.23 -54.01
CA ALA A 24 10.30 22.68 -54.36
C ALA A 24 11.18 22.89 -53.11
N GLN A 25 11.90 21.85 -52.67
CA GLN A 25 13.26 21.94 -52.11
C GLN A 25 13.79 20.51 -51.82
N ASP A 26 14.20 19.84 -52.89
CA ASP A 26 15.02 18.63 -52.79
C ASP A 26 16.50 18.99 -52.58
N THR A 27 17.29 18.00 -52.13
CA THR A 27 18.77 18.00 -52.05
C THR A 27 19.40 18.87 -50.92
N ILE A 28 19.57 18.26 -49.72
CA ILE A 28 20.80 18.23 -48.87
C ILE A 28 20.59 17.38 -47.59
N PHE A 29 19.82 16.27 -47.63
CA PHE A 29 19.63 15.42 -46.42
C PHE A 29 19.79 13.90 -46.58
N GLU A 30 20.01 13.39 -47.80
CA GLU A 30 20.17 11.95 -48.10
C GLU A 30 21.64 11.47 -48.12
N LYS A 31 22.58 12.18 -47.48
CA LYS A 31 24.03 11.83 -47.47
C LYS A 31 24.74 11.94 -46.12
N LEU A 32 24.01 12.00 -45.01
CA LEU A 32 24.58 12.09 -43.66
C LEU A 32 24.31 10.87 -42.74
N LEU A 33 23.66 9.82 -43.24
CA LEU A 33 23.37 8.58 -42.48
C LEU A 33 24.28 7.40 -42.82
N SER A 34 25.55 7.67 -43.17
CA SER A 34 26.59 6.64 -43.28
C SER A 34 27.69 6.82 -42.21
N GLY A 35 27.34 6.48 -40.96
CA GLY A 35 28.30 6.01 -39.95
C GLY A 35 29.11 7.04 -39.15
N LYS A 36 28.69 7.30 -37.90
CA LYS A 36 29.55 7.23 -36.68
C LYS A 36 28.74 7.42 -35.38
N SER A 37 29.00 6.52 -34.41
CA SER A 37 28.76 6.59 -32.95
C SER A 37 27.63 7.49 -32.37
N ILE A 38 26.56 6.86 -31.89
CA ILE A 38 25.46 7.46 -31.10
C ILE A 38 25.88 7.56 -29.60
N ALA A 39 27.02 8.20 -29.32
CA ALA A 39 27.59 8.24 -27.96
C ALA A 39 27.96 9.66 -27.45
N GLN A 40 27.71 10.71 -28.24
CA GLN A 40 28.16 12.07 -27.92
C GLN A 40 27.02 13.09 -27.76
N GLY A 41 25.83 12.86 -28.34
CA GLY A 41 24.69 13.79 -28.24
C GLY A 41 23.96 13.77 -26.89
N THR A 42 24.06 12.68 -26.11
CA THR A 42 23.31 12.51 -24.86
C THR A 42 23.84 13.38 -23.71
N ILE A 43 25.15 13.69 -23.72
CA ILE A 43 25.81 14.45 -22.65
C ILE A 43 25.50 15.94 -22.75
N GLU A 44 25.52 16.51 -23.96
CA GLU A 44 25.17 17.93 -24.17
C GLU A 44 23.71 18.22 -23.79
N TYR A 45 22.79 17.27 -24.04
CA TYR A 45 21.37 17.41 -23.69
C TYR A 45 21.12 17.44 -22.17
N LEU A 46 21.86 16.63 -21.40
CA LEU A 46 21.76 16.59 -19.93
C LEU A 46 22.28 17.88 -19.27
N VAL A 47 23.36 18.47 -19.81
CA VAL A 47 23.91 19.73 -19.29
C VAL A 47 22.91 20.89 -19.48
N VAL A 48 22.21 20.95 -20.62
CA VAL A 48 21.19 21.99 -20.88
C VAL A 48 20.01 21.86 -19.91
N ILE A 49 19.53 20.64 -19.65
CA ILE A 49 18.45 20.40 -18.67
C ILE A 49 18.86 20.84 -17.27
N ALA A 50 20.07 20.50 -16.81
CA ALA A 50 20.57 20.90 -15.50
C ALA A 50 20.62 22.42 -15.33
N VAL A 51 21.09 23.16 -16.34
CA VAL A 51 21.14 24.64 -16.31
C VAL A 51 19.73 25.25 -16.26
N VAL A 52 18.76 24.71 -16.99
CA VAL A 52 17.36 25.18 -16.96
C VAL A 52 16.71 24.94 -15.60
N VAL A 53 16.96 23.79 -14.96
CA VAL A 53 16.45 23.49 -13.61
C VAL A 53 17.03 24.46 -12.58
N VAL A 54 18.34 24.71 -12.60
CA VAL A 54 18.99 25.65 -11.66
C VAL A 54 18.48 27.07 -11.84
N LEU A 55 18.32 27.56 -13.08
CA LEU A 55 17.74 28.88 -13.34
C LEU A 55 16.28 28.99 -12.88
N SER A 56 15.49 27.92 -13.01
CA SER A 56 14.10 27.88 -12.53
C SER A 56 14.01 27.98 -11.00
N LEU A 57 14.88 27.27 -10.29
CA LEU A 57 14.94 27.31 -8.82
C LEU A 57 15.36 28.69 -8.28
N ILE A 58 16.27 29.40 -8.97
CA ILE A 58 16.69 30.77 -8.60
C ILE A 58 15.52 31.76 -8.75
N ILE A 59 14.68 31.60 -9.78
CA ILE A 59 13.49 32.46 -9.98
C ILE A 59 12.46 32.23 -8.87
N VAL A 60 12.23 30.98 -8.44
CA VAL A 60 11.33 30.65 -7.32
C VAL A 60 11.84 31.26 -6.02
N ALA A 61 13.14 31.16 -5.72
CA ALA A 61 13.75 31.76 -4.53
C ALA A 61 13.62 33.31 -4.49
N LEU A 62 13.64 33.98 -5.65
CA LEU A 62 13.48 35.43 -5.75
C LEU A 62 12.03 35.91 -5.58
N THR A 63 11.03 35.07 -5.87
CA THR A 63 9.61 35.43 -5.71
C THR A 63 9.05 35.34 -4.29
N ILE A 64 9.73 34.63 -3.38
CA ILE A 64 9.25 34.42 -2.00
C ILE A 64 9.48 35.65 -1.09
N ASN A 65 10.36 36.58 -1.48
CA ASN A 65 10.91 37.58 -0.56
C ASN A 65 10.20 38.95 -0.54
N VAL A 66 8.96 39.06 -1.03
CA VAL A 66 8.20 40.32 -1.06
C VAL A 66 6.73 40.12 -0.69
N THR A 67 6.40 40.15 0.60
CA THR A 67 5.33 41.00 1.19
C THR A 67 5.27 40.79 2.71
N SER A 68 5.77 41.76 3.49
CA SER A 68 5.45 41.87 4.92
C SER A 68 5.11 43.32 5.26
N SER A 69 3.92 43.52 5.82
CA SER A 69 3.44 44.81 6.33
C SER A 69 2.54 44.58 7.55
N PRO A 70 2.48 45.50 8.54
CA PRO A 70 2.51 45.08 9.93
C PRO A 70 1.18 45.14 10.69
N SER A 71 1.07 44.24 11.68
CA SER A 71 0.43 44.41 13.01
C SER A 71 -0.99 44.98 13.14
N GLN A 72 -1.90 44.18 13.70
CA GLN A 72 -2.83 44.65 14.73
C GLN A 72 -2.79 43.71 15.94
N GLN A 73 -2.81 44.31 17.14
CA GLN A 73 -2.82 43.59 18.42
C GLN A 73 -4.23 43.10 18.76
N ILE A 74 -4.35 41.87 19.30
CA ILE A 74 -5.47 41.49 20.16
C ILE A 74 -4.89 40.86 21.43
N VAL A 75 -5.51 41.20 22.57
CA VAL A 75 -5.09 40.82 23.92
C VAL A 75 -5.56 39.40 24.26
N SER A 76 -4.70 38.60 24.88
CA SER A 76 -5.12 37.40 25.63
C SER A 76 -4.38 37.31 26.97
N SER A 77 -5.11 36.84 27.98
CA SER A 77 -4.60 36.60 29.34
C SER A 77 -3.88 35.24 29.43
N SER A 78 -2.89 35.16 30.31
CA SER A 78 -1.93 34.06 30.41
C SER A 78 -2.50 32.72 30.86
N GLU A 79 -1.98 31.63 30.29
CA GLU A 79 -1.38 30.55 31.09
C GLU A 79 -0.30 29.79 30.29
N LYS A 80 0.87 29.57 30.93
CA LYS A 80 2.09 28.84 30.47
C LYS A 80 2.65 29.12 29.05
N LEU A 81 3.76 29.86 28.99
CA LEU A 81 4.62 29.91 27.81
C LEU A 81 5.43 28.61 27.64
N GLY A 82 4.99 27.75 26.73
CA GLY A 82 5.89 27.04 25.81
C GLY A 82 6.15 27.92 24.57
N ASN A 83 7.16 27.62 23.76
CA ASN A 83 7.39 28.34 22.50
C ASN A 83 6.17 28.19 21.58
N VAL A 84 5.50 29.30 21.27
CA VAL A 84 4.36 29.33 20.36
C VAL A 84 4.82 28.88 18.98
N ALA A 85 4.27 27.76 18.48
CA ALA A 85 4.48 27.34 17.11
C ALA A 85 4.01 28.45 16.16
N VAL A 86 4.90 28.94 15.31
CA VAL A 86 4.56 29.99 14.34
C VAL A 86 3.92 29.31 13.14
N GLY A 87 2.62 29.46 12.99
CA GLY A 87 1.80 28.79 11.96
C GLY A 87 0.76 27.85 12.56
N GLY A 88 -0.06 27.25 11.70
CA GLY A 88 -1.20 26.41 12.09
C GLY A 88 -1.76 25.66 10.88
N ILE A 89 -3.01 25.21 10.96
CA ILE A 89 -3.68 24.53 9.84
C ILE A 89 -4.09 25.55 8.77
N SER A 90 -3.84 25.19 7.51
CA SER A 90 -4.35 25.89 6.34
C SER A 90 -5.17 24.97 5.47
N VAL A 91 -6.18 25.52 4.80
CA VAL A 91 -6.95 24.83 3.77
C VAL A 91 -6.39 25.21 2.40
N VAL A 92 -5.84 24.22 1.71
CA VAL A 92 -5.23 24.36 0.38
C VAL A 92 -6.31 24.25 -0.70
N GLU A 93 -7.22 23.30 -0.55
CA GLU A 93 -8.35 23.05 -1.45
C GLU A 93 -9.55 22.55 -0.63
N SER A 94 -10.77 22.90 -1.03
CA SER A 94 -12.00 22.49 -0.35
C SER A 94 -13.13 22.36 -1.35
N VAL A 95 -13.75 21.18 -1.42
CA VAL A 95 -14.70 20.78 -2.47
C VAL A 95 -15.89 20.07 -1.84
N SER A 96 -17.09 20.29 -2.37
CA SER A 96 -18.29 19.51 -2.06
C SER A 96 -19.11 19.31 -3.34
N ASN A 97 -19.78 18.17 -3.48
CA ASN A 97 -20.82 17.97 -4.50
C ASN A 97 -22.23 18.25 -3.95
N LEU A 98 -23.26 17.95 -4.75
CA LEU A 98 -24.68 18.16 -4.41
C LEU A 98 -25.23 17.05 -3.49
N GLU A 99 -24.61 15.88 -3.57
CA GLU A 99 -24.89 14.69 -2.78
C GLU A 99 -24.49 14.91 -1.32
N GLY A 100 -23.42 15.69 -1.07
CA GLY A 100 -22.89 16.06 0.24
C GLY A 100 -21.48 15.54 0.51
N GLU A 101 -20.92 14.79 -0.45
CA GLU A 101 -19.57 14.25 -0.41
C GLU A 101 -18.57 15.38 -0.62
N SER A 102 -17.45 15.30 0.09
CA SER A 102 -16.57 16.44 0.24
C SER A 102 -15.13 16.05 0.49
N LEU A 103 -14.22 16.96 0.15
CA LEU A 103 -12.81 16.82 0.41
C LEU A 103 -12.21 18.18 0.76
N ILE A 104 -11.45 18.22 1.85
CA ILE A 104 -10.60 19.34 2.22
C ILE A 104 -9.15 18.86 2.27
N MET A 105 -8.28 19.55 1.55
CA MET A 105 -6.84 19.37 1.61
C MET A 105 -6.27 20.31 2.68
N LEU A 106 -5.77 19.74 3.78
CA LEU A 106 -5.19 20.49 4.89
C LEU A 106 -3.66 20.48 4.81
N SER A 107 -3.01 21.62 4.97
CA SER A 107 -1.56 21.70 5.15
C SER A 107 -1.21 22.29 6.50
N ASN A 108 -0.28 21.65 7.22
CA ASN A 108 0.32 22.16 8.44
C ASN A 108 1.44 23.15 8.09
N ASN A 109 1.19 24.44 8.32
CA ASN A 109 2.18 25.50 8.13
C ASN A 109 2.90 25.88 9.43
N SER A 110 2.73 25.10 10.51
CA SER A 110 3.45 25.31 11.76
C SER A 110 4.82 24.62 11.75
N SER A 111 5.73 25.09 12.60
CA SER A 111 7.04 24.47 12.79
C SER A 111 7.02 23.19 13.65
N ASP A 112 5.83 22.70 14.03
CA ASP A 112 5.63 21.51 14.85
C ASP A 112 4.68 20.53 14.14
N GLY A 113 4.64 19.28 14.58
CA GLY A 113 3.60 18.34 14.14
C GLY A 113 2.23 18.77 14.68
N ILE A 114 1.15 18.54 13.93
CA ILE A 114 -0.22 18.82 14.38
C ILE A 114 -1.08 17.56 14.23
N THR A 115 -1.76 17.16 15.30
CA THR A 115 -2.85 16.18 15.24
C THR A 115 -4.18 16.92 15.16
N LEU A 116 -4.87 16.80 14.02
CA LEU A 116 -6.25 17.27 13.86
C LEU A 116 -7.18 16.42 14.75
N LYS A 117 -7.99 17.08 15.57
CA LYS A 117 -8.95 16.43 16.48
C LYS A 117 -10.40 16.60 16.03
N LYS A 118 -10.76 17.78 15.51
CA LYS A 118 -12.13 18.07 15.11
C LYS A 118 -12.22 19.10 13.98
N ILE A 119 -13.21 18.95 13.13
CA ILE A 119 -13.70 20.02 12.25
C ILE A 119 -15.21 20.15 12.43
N SER A 120 -15.67 21.32 12.88
CA SER A 120 -17.09 21.67 12.90
C SER A 120 -17.41 22.67 11.78
N VAL A 121 -18.49 22.45 11.03
CA VAL A 121 -18.92 23.33 9.93
C VAL A 121 -20.30 23.90 10.21
N GLY A 122 -20.45 25.22 9.98
CA GLY A 122 -21.74 25.93 10.13
C GLY A 122 -22.34 25.88 11.54
N GLY A 123 -21.56 25.45 12.54
CA GLY A 123 -22.02 25.21 13.91
C GLY A 123 -22.99 24.02 14.05
N LYS A 124 -22.97 23.05 13.12
CA LYS A 124 -23.93 21.93 13.10
C LYS A 124 -23.29 20.57 12.85
N SER A 125 -22.56 20.39 11.74
CA SER A 125 -21.83 19.14 11.51
C SER A 125 -20.53 19.18 12.29
N GLU A 126 -20.21 18.06 12.93
CA GLU A 126 -19.02 17.87 13.73
C GLU A 126 -18.35 16.57 13.27
N ASN A 127 -17.10 16.66 12.83
CA ASN A 127 -16.33 15.52 12.38
C ASN A 127 -15.11 15.37 13.28
N GLU A 128 -14.91 14.19 13.85
CA GLU A 128 -13.78 13.87 14.72
C GLU A 128 -12.70 13.09 13.97
N TYR A 129 -11.45 13.40 14.30
CA TYR A 129 -10.24 12.90 13.65
C TYR A 129 -9.17 12.59 14.70
N ASP A 130 -8.14 11.82 14.32
CA ASP A 130 -6.91 11.69 15.11
C ASP A 130 -5.67 11.82 14.21
N ASN A 131 -5.79 12.70 13.22
CA ASN A 131 -4.95 12.66 12.03
C ASN A 131 -3.70 13.51 12.24
N TYR A 132 -2.52 12.88 12.26
CA TYR A 132 -1.26 13.60 12.29
C TYR A 132 -0.92 14.21 10.92
N ILE A 133 -0.66 15.51 10.90
CA ILE A 133 -0.33 16.31 9.72
C ILE A 133 1.11 16.83 9.91
N GLY A 134 2.04 16.27 9.12
CA GLY A 134 3.42 16.72 9.02
C GLY A 134 3.56 17.99 8.17
N GLY A 135 4.75 18.62 8.20
CA GLY A 135 4.99 19.93 7.60
C GLY A 135 5.45 19.93 6.13
N VAL A 136 5.03 18.97 5.29
CA VAL A 136 5.53 18.87 3.89
C VAL A 136 4.42 18.65 2.86
N ASP A 137 3.45 17.77 3.13
CA ASP A 137 2.36 17.42 2.21
C ASP A 137 0.99 17.82 2.74
N SER A 138 0.06 18.11 1.82
CA SER A 138 -1.34 18.37 2.19
C SER A 138 -2.10 17.07 2.43
N VAL A 139 -2.70 16.92 3.61
CA VAL A 139 -3.49 15.76 4.01
C VAL A 139 -4.96 15.92 3.54
N PRO A 140 -5.46 15.01 2.69
CA PRO A 140 -6.89 14.90 2.34
C PRO A 140 -7.76 14.49 3.55
N VAL A 141 -8.88 15.17 3.74
CA VAL A 141 -9.86 14.92 4.81
C VAL A 141 -11.29 15.08 4.26
N SER A 142 -12.15 14.06 4.42
CA SER A 142 -13.59 14.18 4.12
C SER A 142 -14.37 14.71 5.32
N LEU A 143 -15.48 15.39 5.04
CA LEU A 143 -16.44 15.88 6.02
C LEU A 143 -17.83 15.31 5.75
N SER A 144 -18.35 14.59 6.73
CA SER A 144 -19.76 14.22 6.77
C SER A 144 -20.65 15.44 7.12
N GLY A 145 -21.92 15.40 6.71
CA GLY A 145 -22.93 16.39 7.08
C GLY A 145 -22.74 17.79 6.48
N LEU A 146 -21.87 17.95 5.47
CA LEU A 146 -21.69 19.24 4.79
C LEU A 146 -22.98 19.71 4.08
N LYS A 147 -23.78 18.77 3.54
CA LYS A 147 -25.10 19.05 2.95
C LYS A 147 -26.06 19.80 3.90
N ASP A 148 -26.02 19.52 5.20
CA ASP A 148 -26.95 20.12 6.18
C ASP A 148 -26.45 21.45 6.79
N SER A 149 -25.14 21.69 6.64
CA SER A 149 -24.40 22.78 7.32
C SER A 149 -23.86 23.82 6.34
N CYS A 150 -23.68 23.45 5.09
CA CYS A 150 -22.98 24.17 4.02
C CYS A 150 -23.35 23.60 2.62
N PRO A 151 -24.65 23.50 2.26
CA PRO A 151 -25.06 22.89 1.00
C PRO A 151 -24.54 23.64 -0.23
N CYS A 152 -24.04 22.88 -1.20
CA CYS A 152 -23.94 23.32 -2.58
C CYS A 152 -25.31 23.21 -3.27
N SER A 153 -25.69 24.24 -4.01
CA SER A 153 -26.91 24.26 -4.84
C SER A 153 -26.58 24.03 -6.31
N GLU A 154 -27.54 23.53 -7.11
CA GLU A 154 -27.36 23.33 -8.55
C GLU A 154 -26.92 24.64 -9.26
N GLY A 155 -25.84 24.56 -10.04
CA GLY A 155 -25.26 25.71 -10.75
C GLY A 155 -24.50 26.71 -9.87
N GLN A 156 -24.42 26.49 -8.55
CA GLN A 156 -23.58 27.28 -7.65
C GLN A 156 -22.11 26.89 -7.85
N LYS A 157 -21.21 27.87 -7.99
CA LYS A 157 -19.76 27.61 -8.15
C LYS A 157 -19.01 27.42 -6.82
N SER A 158 -19.47 28.10 -5.77
CA SER A 158 -18.88 27.98 -4.44
C SER A 158 -19.86 28.44 -3.36
N VAL A 159 -19.69 27.94 -2.15
CA VAL A 159 -20.43 28.34 -0.95
C VAL A 159 -19.45 28.85 0.11
N ARG A 160 -19.83 29.90 0.84
CA ARG A 160 -19.03 30.43 1.96
C ARG A 160 -19.51 29.83 3.26
N CYS A 161 -18.64 29.10 3.91
CA CYS A 161 -18.96 28.39 5.14
C CYS A 161 -17.95 28.66 6.23
N GLU A 162 -18.43 28.61 7.46
CA GLU A 162 -17.63 28.84 8.65
C GLU A 162 -17.17 27.49 9.21
N PHE A 163 -15.85 27.36 9.33
CA PHE A 163 -15.17 26.17 9.84
C PHE A 163 -14.51 26.50 11.17
N VAL A 164 -14.59 25.57 12.10
CA VAL A 164 -13.83 25.56 13.36
C VAL A 164 -12.95 24.31 13.34
N PHE A 165 -11.64 24.50 13.38
CA PHE A 165 -10.65 23.44 13.47
C PHE A 165 -10.17 23.33 14.91
N GLU A 166 -10.28 22.16 15.51
CA GLU A 166 -9.66 21.86 16.81
C GLU A 166 -8.49 20.90 16.56
N TYR A 167 -7.32 21.26 17.06
CA TYR A 167 -6.10 20.49 16.85
C TYR A 167 -5.13 20.60 18.02
N GLU A 168 -4.25 19.61 18.14
CA GLU A 168 -3.23 19.52 19.18
C GLU A 168 -1.85 19.44 18.53
N THR A 169 -0.95 20.34 18.91
CA THR A 169 0.46 20.30 18.47
C THR A 169 1.18 19.12 19.14
N ARG A 170 2.26 18.61 18.54
CA ARG A 170 3.10 17.53 19.12
C ARG A 170 3.65 17.92 20.51
N SER A 171 3.86 19.21 20.73
CA SER A 171 4.21 19.81 22.03
C SER A 171 3.05 19.88 23.05
N GLY A 172 1.87 19.35 22.73
CA GLY A 172 0.71 19.23 23.64
C GLY A 172 -0.13 20.50 23.78
N MET A 173 0.12 21.54 22.97
CA MET A 173 -0.72 22.74 22.98
C MET A 173 -1.95 22.51 22.10
N LYS A 174 -3.13 22.64 22.71
CA LYS A 174 -4.43 22.60 22.02
C LYS A 174 -4.78 23.96 21.44
N GLN A 175 -5.28 23.97 20.22
CA GLN A 175 -5.67 25.16 19.45
C GLN A 175 -7.09 25.00 18.92
N VAL A 176 -7.81 26.12 18.86
CA VAL A 176 -9.13 26.21 18.22
C VAL A 176 -9.09 27.38 17.25
N GLU A 177 -9.22 27.08 15.96
CA GLU A 177 -9.02 28.05 14.89
C GLU A 177 -10.29 28.18 14.03
N LYS A 178 -10.77 29.41 13.87
CA LYS A 178 -12.04 29.71 13.21
C LYS A 178 -11.80 30.45 11.89
N ARG A 179 -12.28 29.91 10.76
CA ARG A 179 -12.09 30.50 9.42
C ARG A 179 -13.36 30.43 8.57
N THR A 180 -13.56 31.44 7.72
CA THR A 180 -14.56 31.38 6.64
C THR A 180 -13.86 30.92 5.35
N ILE A 181 -14.37 29.87 4.74
CA ILE A 181 -13.75 29.20 3.58
C ILE A 181 -14.75 29.22 2.41
N ASN A 182 -14.24 29.39 1.18
CA ASN A 182 -15.03 29.26 -0.05
C ASN A 182 -14.93 27.81 -0.55
N VAL A 183 -15.84 26.95 -0.11
CA VAL A 183 -15.94 25.56 -0.60
C VAL A 183 -16.36 25.61 -2.06
N GLN A 184 -15.59 24.96 -2.94
CA GLN A 184 -15.92 24.84 -4.35
C GLN A 184 -17.04 23.82 -4.51
N CYS A 185 -18.07 24.18 -5.27
CA CYS A 185 -19.19 23.30 -5.55
C CYS A 185 -18.95 22.62 -6.90
N THR A 186 -19.04 21.29 -6.94
CA THR A 186 -18.95 20.50 -8.16
C THR A 186 -20.27 19.80 -8.46
N ASN A 187 -20.62 19.70 -9.74
CA ASN A 187 -21.75 18.92 -10.20
C ASN A 187 -21.23 17.52 -10.56
N SER A 188 -21.75 16.48 -9.90
CA SER A 188 -21.35 15.07 -10.06
C SER A 188 -21.43 14.52 -11.49
N ASN A 189 -22.06 15.26 -12.42
CA ASN A 189 -22.43 14.81 -13.76
C ASN A 189 -22.04 15.77 -14.92
N GLU A 190 -21.30 16.86 -14.68
CA GLU A 190 -20.95 17.79 -15.78
C GLU A 190 -19.71 17.35 -16.56
N THR A 191 -19.93 16.91 -17.81
CA THR A 191 -18.86 16.83 -18.81
C THR A 191 -18.34 18.23 -19.14
N PRO A 192 -17.02 18.43 -19.31
CA PRO A 192 -16.44 19.76 -19.48
C PRO A 192 -16.93 20.44 -20.76
N THR A 193 -17.83 21.42 -20.63
CA THR A 193 -18.27 22.23 -21.77
C THR A 193 -17.26 23.35 -22.04
N PRO A 194 -16.72 23.47 -23.26
CA PRO A 194 -15.80 24.56 -23.59
C PRO A 194 -16.57 25.88 -23.72
N ARG A 195 -16.42 26.78 -22.74
CA ARG A 195 -16.89 28.18 -22.82
C ARG A 195 -15.82 29.21 -22.45
N ASP A 196 -15.15 29.68 -23.50
CA ASP A 196 -15.03 31.11 -23.84
C ASP A 196 -14.76 32.09 -22.68
N SER A 197 -13.66 31.89 -21.95
CA SER A 197 -13.08 32.89 -21.03
C SER A 197 -11.58 32.72 -20.76
N GLY A 198 -10.87 31.92 -21.56
CA GLY A 198 -9.41 31.74 -21.45
C GLY A 198 -8.92 31.00 -20.19
N ARG A 199 -9.81 30.66 -19.25
CA ARG A 199 -9.54 29.75 -18.13
C ARG A 199 -10.46 28.54 -18.26
N VAL A 200 -9.88 27.40 -18.62
CA VAL A 200 -10.56 26.11 -18.47
C VAL A 200 -10.55 25.79 -16.98
N PHE A 201 -11.71 25.86 -16.34
CA PHE A 201 -11.90 25.20 -15.04
C PHE A 201 -12.17 23.73 -15.36
N GLU A 202 -11.25 22.85 -15.00
CA GLU A 202 -11.53 21.41 -15.02
C GLU A 202 -12.59 21.12 -13.95
N PRO A 203 -13.66 20.36 -14.27
CA PRO A 203 -14.63 19.95 -13.27
C PRO A 203 -13.92 19.09 -12.21
N ILE A 204 -14.26 19.31 -10.94
CA ILE A 204 -13.63 18.54 -9.86
C ILE A 204 -14.35 17.20 -9.73
N VAL A 205 -13.60 16.12 -9.92
CA VAL A 205 -14.12 14.74 -9.97
C VAL A 205 -13.49 13.93 -8.84
N PHE A 206 -14.34 13.40 -7.95
CA PHE A 206 -13.96 12.51 -6.87
C PHE A 206 -13.52 11.13 -7.40
N GLY A 207 -12.74 10.40 -6.60
CA GLY A 207 -12.12 9.13 -7.00
C GLY A 207 -10.92 9.27 -7.94
N THR A 208 -10.46 10.48 -8.22
CA THR A 208 -9.21 10.72 -8.97
C THR A 208 -8.01 10.71 -8.03
N LEU A 209 -6.79 10.57 -8.57
CA LEU A 209 -5.55 10.68 -7.78
C LEU A 209 -5.41 12.03 -7.05
N LYS A 210 -5.99 13.11 -7.58
CA LYS A 210 -5.97 14.44 -6.95
C LYS A 210 -7.05 14.57 -5.87
N HIS A 211 -8.22 13.97 -6.12
CA HIS A 211 -9.38 14.05 -5.24
C HIS A 211 -9.88 12.64 -4.90
N PRO A 212 -9.13 11.86 -4.10
CA PRO A 212 -9.53 10.50 -3.77
C PRO A 212 -10.78 10.49 -2.89
N TRP A 213 -11.51 9.38 -2.94
CA TRP A 213 -12.54 9.06 -1.96
C TRP A 213 -11.88 8.81 -0.60
N VAL A 214 -12.42 9.38 0.47
CA VAL A 214 -11.91 9.20 1.83
C VAL A 214 -12.90 8.34 2.61
N ILE A 215 -12.43 7.20 3.10
CA ILE A 215 -13.24 6.19 3.79
C ILE A 215 -13.05 6.34 5.31
N ASN A 216 -14.15 6.44 6.05
CA ASN A 216 -14.16 6.78 7.48
C ASN A 216 -14.94 5.78 8.36
N ASN A 217 -15.63 4.81 7.76
CA ASN A 217 -16.40 3.76 8.45
C ASN A 217 -16.55 2.52 7.55
N CYS A 218 -17.12 1.42 8.07
CA CYS A 218 -17.19 0.17 7.31
C CYS A 218 -18.25 0.21 6.19
N VAL A 219 -19.22 1.14 6.26
CA VAL A 219 -20.23 1.34 5.20
C VAL A 219 -19.60 2.02 3.98
N GLU A 220 -18.85 3.11 4.18
CA GLU A 220 -18.09 3.79 3.11
C GLU A 220 -17.04 2.85 2.46
N LEU A 221 -16.52 1.88 3.23
CA LEU A 221 -15.62 0.84 2.71
C LEU A 221 -16.34 -0.12 1.77
N GLN A 222 -17.59 -0.47 2.10
CA GLN A 222 -18.44 -1.29 1.23
C GLN A 222 -18.89 -0.54 -0.03
N ASP A 223 -19.17 0.77 0.07
CA ASP A 223 -19.60 1.62 -1.05
C ASP A 223 -18.52 1.80 -2.14
N MET A 224 -17.27 1.36 -1.88
CA MET A 224 -16.26 1.16 -2.93
C MET A 224 -16.78 0.34 -4.12
N ASN A 225 -17.75 -0.55 -3.88
CA ASN A 225 -18.38 -1.37 -4.92
C ASN A 225 -19.09 -0.58 -6.03
N GLN A 226 -19.42 0.70 -5.82
CA GLN A 226 -20.02 1.55 -6.85
C GLN A 226 -18.98 2.13 -7.84
N HIS A 227 -17.70 2.20 -7.46
CA HIS A 227 -16.65 2.95 -8.17
C HIS A 227 -15.31 2.21 -8.25
N LEU A 228 -15.34 0.96 -8.73
CA LEU A 228 -14.23 0.00 -8.68
C LEU A 228 -12.97 0.34 -9.54
N ASP A 229 -12.93 1.49 -10.21
CA ASP A 229 -11.77 2.09 -10.88
C ASP A 229 -11.28 3.40 -10.19
N GLY A 230 -11.77 3.67 -8.98
CA GLY A 230 -11.45 4.85 -8.19
C GLY A 230 -10.12 4.81 -7.42
N ASN A 231 -9.77 5.96 -6.85
CA ASN A 231 -8.67 6.14 -5.92
C ASN A 231 -9.24 6.45 -4.54
N TYR A 232 -8.77 5.73 -3.54
CA TYR A 232 -9.30 5.70 -2.18
C TYR A 232 -8.20 5.90 -1.16
N ILE A 233 -8.55 6.52 -0.04
CA ILE A 233 -7.72 6.61 1.15
C ILE A 233 -8.55 6.30 2.40
N LEU A 234 -7.89 5.88 3.48
CA LEU A 234 -8.54 5.91 4.80
C LEU A 234 -8.36 7.29 5.46
N GLY A 235 -9.45 7.82 5.99
CA GLY A 235 -9.50 9.09 6.73
C GLY A 235 -9.19 8.93 8.22
N LYS A 236 -9.34 7.73 8.78
CA LYS A 236 -9.05 7.36 10.17
C LYS A 236 -9.09 5.82 10.32
N ASP A 237 -8.83 5.31 11.52
CA ASP A 237 -9.11 3.91 11.85
C ASP A 237 -10.62 3.59 11.69
N ILE A 238 -10.91 2.46 11.05
CA ILE A 238 -12.26 1.94 10.80
C ILE A 238 -12.52 0.74 11.71
N ASN A 239 -13.67 0.72 12.38
CA ASN A 239 -14.10 -0.36 13.25
C ASN A 239 -15.33 -1.05 12.67
N CYS A 240 -15.18 -2.29 12.21
CA CYS A 240 -16.22 -3.08 11.56
C CYS A 240 -16.98 -4.03 12.52
N TYR A 241 -16.75 -3.99 13.84
CA TYR A 241 -17.56 -4.80 14.78
C TYR A 241 -19.00 -4.29 14.90
N THR A 242 -19.21 -2.96 14.76
CA THR A 242 -20.52 -2.31 14.92
C THR A 242 -21.28 -2.15 13.61
N ASP A 243 -20.55 -2.15 12.51
CA ASP A 243 -21.04 -1.90 11.15
C ASP A 243 -21.09 -3.27 10.45
N THR A 244 -22.24 -3.95 10.51
CA THR A 244 -22.35 -5.36 10.12
C THR A 244 -21.97 -5.61 8.66
N HIS A 245 -20.96 -6.44 8.45
CA HIS A 245 -20.48 -6.90 7.16
C HIS A 245 -20.85 -8.37 6.93
N GLU A 246 -21.56 -8.65 5.82
CA GLU A 246 -21.38 -9.90 5.10
C GLU A 246 -20.39 -9.62 3.97
N GLY A 247 -19.42 -10.50 3.78
CA GLY A 247 -18.31 -10.25 2.86
C GLY A 247 -18.73 -9.89 1.43
N GLY A 248 -17.91 -9.10 0.76
CA GLY A 248 -18.16 -8.55 -0.57
C GLY A 248 -18.46 -9.59 -1.66
N GLU A 249 -19.33 -9.20 -2.60
CA GLU A 249 -19.47 -9.90 -3.88
C GLU A 249 -18.15 -9.86 -4.68
N LEU A 250 -18.11 -10.54 -5.82
CA LEU A 250 -16.89 -10.72 -6.64
C LEU A 250 -16.37 -9.42 -7.28
N TYR A 251 -15.79 -8.54 -6.47
CA TYR A 251 -15.31 -7.22 -6.92
C TYR A 251 -14.02 -7.35 -7.74
N ASN A 252 -14.13 -7.32 -9.08
CA ASN A 252 -13.79 -6.14 -9.90
C ASN A 252 -13.84 -6.38 -11.44
N ASP A 253 -14.23 -7.54 -11.95
CA ASP A 253 -14.24 -7.82 -13.42
C ASP A 253 -12.91 -7.49 -14.17
N GLY A 254 -11.79 -7.36 -13.45
CA GLY A 254 -10.51 -6.93 -14.02
C GLY A 254 -10.30 -5.42 -14.19
N LYS A 255 -10.85 -4.55 -13.34
CA LYS A 255 -10.36 -3.15 -13.22
C LYS A 255 -9.35 -2.98 -12.09
N GLY A 256 -8.57 -1.89 -12.16
CA GLY A 256 -7.61 -1.51 -11.12
C GLY A 256 -8.06 -0.27 -10.37
N PHE A 257 -8.13 -0.38 -9.03
CA PHE A 257 -8.32 0.73 -8.10
C PHE A 257 -7.06 0.93 -7.25
N SER A 258 -7.01 2.05 -6.53
CA SER A 258 -5.98 2.33 -5.54
C SER A 258 -6.59 2.53 -4.17
N LEU A 259 -6.06 1.89 -3.12
CA LEU A 259 -6.40 2.15 -1.72
C LEU A 259 -5.12 2.43 -0.93
N ASN A 260 -5.01 3.63 -0.37
CA ASN A 260 -3.96 3.99 0.58
C ASN A 260 -4.54 4.05 2.00
N GLY A 261 -4.17 3.08 2.83
CA GLY A 261 -4.53 3.01 4.25
C GLY A 261 -4.06 4.20 5.08
N ASN A 262 -3.12 5.01 4.58
CA ASN A 262 -2.58 6.19 5.28
C ASN A 262 -2.09 5.88 6.71
N ASN A 263 -1.60 4.64 6.90
CA ASN A 263 -1.21 4.02 8.17
C ASN A 263 -2.34 3.77 9.18
N TYR A 264 -3.61 3.97 8.80
CA TYR A 264 -4.78 3.56 9.57
C TYR A 264 -5.10 2.07 9.41
N SER A 265 -6.00 1.63 10.28
CA SER A 265 -6.40 0.24 10.48
C SER A 265 -7.85 0.01 10.10
N ILE A 266 -8.15 -1.14 9.49
CA ILE A 266 -9.49 -1.72 9.46
C ILE A 266 -9.50 -2.81 10.54
N ILE A 267 -10.38 -2.64 11.52
CA ILE A 267 -10.40 -3.39 12.78
C ILE A 267 -11.68 -4.25 12.82
N GLY A 268 -11.56 -5.53 13.21
CA GLY A 268 -12.71 -6.38 13.49
C GLY A 268 -13.48 -6.84 12.25
N LEU A 269 -12.83 -6.91 11.09
CA LEU A 269 -13.44 -7.42 9.86
C LEU A 269 -13.75 -8.93 10.02
N VAL A 270 -15.01 -9.31 9.83
CA VAL A 270 -15.44 -10.71 9.87
C VAL A 270 -16.01 -11.10 8.50
N GLU A 271 -15.59 -12.25 8.01
CA GLU A 271 -16.18 -12.94 6.86
C GLU A 271 -16.33 -14.42 7.15
N ASN A 272 -17.54 -14.95 7.05
CA ASN A 272 -17.80 -16.38 7.20
C ASN A 272 -18.76 -16.84 6.10
N ARG A 273 -18.23 -17.46 5.04
CA ARG A 273 -19.00 -17.73 3.81
C ARG A 273 -18.78 -19.15 3.26
N SER A 274 -19.79 -19.68 2.59
CA SER A 274 -19.68 -20.87 1.74
C SER A 274 -19.39 -20.41 0.31
N ALA A 275 -18.28 -20.86 -0.26
CA ALA A 275 -17.57 -20.15 -1.33
C ALA A 275 -18.30 -20.03 -2.68
N GLU A 276 -18.11 -18.87 -3.33
CA GLU A 276 -17.86 -18.81 -4.77
C GLU A 276 -16.49 -18.17 -5.03
N ASN A 277 -15.54 -18.96 -5.55
CA ASN A 277 -14.21 -18.57 -6.07
C ASN A 277 -13.20 -17.91 -5.10
N TYR A 278 -13.38 -16.66 -4.66
CA TYR A 278 -12.32 -15.90 -3.98
C TYR A 278 -12.79 -15.21 -2.69
N GLY A 279 -11.88 -14.99 -1.72
CA GLY A 279 -12.24 -14.42 -0.42
C GLY A 279 -11.16 -13.59 0.28
N GLY A 280 -11.61 -12.64 1.09
CA GLY A 280 -10.80 -11.57 1.68
C GLY A 280 -11.44 -10.22 1.47
N LEU A 281 -10.85 -9.17 2.07
CA LEU A 281 -11.32 -7.77 1.94
C LEU A 281 -11.61 -7.39 0.48
N PHE A 282 -10.81 -7.89 -0.45
CA PHE A 282 -11.10 -7.88 -1.88
C PHE A 282 -11.10 -9.30 -2.44
N GLY A 283 -12.12 -9.65 -3.24
CA GLY A 283 -12.12 -10.94 -3.95
C GLY A 283 -10.96 -11.04 -4.95
N TYR A 284 -10.81 -10.02 -5.80
CA TYR A 284 -9.88 -10.04 -6.92
C TYR A 284 -9.25 -8.66 -7.17
N LEU A 285 -7.91 -8.58 -7.18
CA LEU A 285 -7.17 -7.35 -7.42
C LEU A 285 -6.47 -7.39 -8.79
N TYR A 286 -7.03 -6.73 -9.81
CA TYR A 286 -6.38 -6.60 -11.11
C TYR A 286 -5.61 -5.29 -11.24
N ARG A 287 -4.27 -5.33 -11.31
CA ARG A 287 -3.41 -4.12 -11.41
C ARG A 287 -3.69 -3.08 -10.33
N ALA A 288 -4.23 -3.49 -9.20
CA ALA A 288 -4.59 -2.59 -8.10
C ALA A 288 -3.34 -2.15 -7.32
N THR A 289 -3.47 -1.05 -6.59
CA THR A 289 -2.42 -0.59 -5.64
C THR A 289 -3.01 -0.50 -4.25
N ILE A 290 -2.58 -1.38 -3.34
CA ILE A 290 -2.92 -1.31 -1.92
C ILE A 290 -1.66 -0.88 -1.17
N SER A 291 -1.76 0.16 -0.34
CA SER A 291 -0.60 0.72 0.35
C SER A 291 -0.91 1.14 1.79
N ASN A 292 0.06 1.04 2.70
CA ASN A 292 0.05 1.59 4.06
C ASN A 292 -1.20 1.20 4.88
N LEU A 293 -1.72 -0.02 4.70
CA LEU A 293 -2.98 -0.50 5.27
C LEU A 293 -2.74 -1.55 6.35
N LYS A 294 -3.39 -1.39 7.51
CA LYS A 294 -3.36 -2.37 8.60
C LYS A 294 -4.70 -3.08 8.72
N LEU A 295 -4.70 -4.41 8.71
CA LEU A 295 -5.86 -5.24 9.02
C LEU A 295 -5.65 -5.84 10.41
N VAL A 296 -6.57 -5.58 11.34
CA VAL A 296 -6.40 -5.87 12.78
C VAL A 296 -7.60 -6.63 13.34
N ASP A 297 -7.34 -7.73 14.04
CA ASP A 297 -8.36 -8.66 14.57
C ASP A 297 -9.37 -9.09 13.50
N VAL A 298 -8.85 -9.49 12.34
CA VAL A 298 -9.66 -9.97 11.21
C VAL A 298 -9.94 -11.47 11.36
N ASN A 299 -11.13 -11.92 10.98
CA ASN A 299 -11.51 -13.33 10.98
C ASN A 299 -12.20 -13.70 9.65
N ILE A 300 -11.45 -14.36 8.77
CA ILE A 300 -11.92 -14.79 7.44
C ILE A 300 -11.99 -16.32 7.41
N SER A 301 -13.19 -16.84 7.16
CA SER A 301 -13.48 -18.28 7.13
C SER A 301 -14.30 -18.63 5.89
N TYR A 302 -13.68 -19.37 4.96
CA TYR A 302 -14.32 -19.84 3.74
C TYR A 302 -14.43 -21.35 3.74
N SER A 303 -15.68 -21.83 3.64
CA SER A 303 -16.02 -23.24 3.55
C SER A 303 -16.38 -23.64 2.11
N GLY A 304 -16.08 -24.88 1.71
CA GLY A 304 -16.28 -25.37 0.34
C GLY A 304 -14.99 -25.34 -0.49
N PHE A 305 -15.10 -25.19 -1.81
CA PHE A 305 -13.95 -25.14 -2.73
C PHE A 305 -13.69 -23.70 -3.21
N SER A 306 -13.21 -22.82 -2.32
CA SER A 306 -12.62 -21.56 -2.76
C SER A 306 -11.26 -21.80 -3.43
N VAL A 307 -10.96 -21.00 -4.45
CA VAL A 307 -9.68 -21.00 -5.18
C VAL A 307 -8.63 -20.27 -4.35
N GLY A 308 -8.89 -19.02 -3.95
CA GLY A 308 -7.93 -18.21 -3.20
C GLY A 308 -8.59 -17.43 -2.07
N VAL A 309 -7.99 -17.49 -0.87
CA VAL A 309 -8.44 -16.75 0.32
C VAL A 309 -7.25 -16.02 0.94
N GLY A 310 -7.38 -14.72 1.19
CA GLY A 310 -6.35 -13.93 1.86
C GLY A 310 -6.91 -12.80 2.70
N GLY A 311 -6.11 -12.22 3.60
CA GLY A 311 -6.53 -11.10 4.44
C GLY A 311 -6.89 -9.85 3.62
N ILE A 312 -6.02 -9.48 2.67
CA ILE A 312 -6.24 -8.35 1.75
C ILE A 312 -6.98 -8.83 0.50
N ALA A 313 -6.55 -9.95 -0.11
CA ALA A 313 -7.10 -10.41 -1.37
C ALA A 313 -7.21 -11.92 -1.51
N GLY A 314 -8.29 -12.41 -2.13
CA GLY A 314 -8.38 -13.81 -2.56
C GLY A 314 -7.43 -14.12 -3.72
N ASN A 315 -7.38 -13.21 -4.70
CA ASN A 315 -6.47 -13.25 -5.85
C ASN A 315 -5.92 -11.84 -6.12
N GLN A 316 -4.65 -11.75 -6.51
CA GLN A 316 -4.05 -10.53 -7.05
C GLN A 316 -3.36 -10.88 -8.38
N ASP A 317 -3.79 -10.23 -9.47
CA ASP A 317 -3.31 -10.39 -10.85
C ASP A 317 -2.73 -9.05 -11.33
N PHE A 318 -1.40 -8.96 -11.36
CA PHE A 318 -0.63 -7.72 -11.40
C PHE A 318 -0.96 -6.70 -10.28
N GLY A 319 -0.08 -5.72 -10.09
CA GLY A 319 -0.27 -4.62 -9.14
C GLY A 319 0.70 -4.70 -7.96
N VAL A 320 0.39 -3.95 -6.91
CA VAL A 320 1.30 -3.75 -5.78
C VAL A 320 0.52 -3.75 -4.46
N ILE A 321 0.98 -4.55 -3.50
CA ILE A 321 0.64 -4.46 -2.08
C ILE A 321 1.89 -4.01 -1.33
N SER A 322 1.82 -2.90 -0.59
CA SER A 322 3.00 -2.21 -0.07
C SER A 322 2.81 -1.66 1.34
N ASN A 323 3.78 -1.89 2.24
CA ASN A 323 3.72 -1.41 3.63
C ASN A 323 2.42 -1.83 4.35
N CYS A 324 1.90 -3.03 4.06
CA CYS A 324 0.63 -3.51 4.61
C CYS A 324 0.86 -4.56 5.72
N SER A 325 -0.05 -4.65 6.68
CA SER A 325 0.01 -5.64 7.76
C SER A 325 -1.30 -6.37 7.96
N PHE A 326 -1.25 -7.67 8.27
CA PHE A 326 -2.41 -8.45 8.71
C PHE A 326 -2.19 -9.05 10.10
N PHE A 327 -3.16 -8.86 10.98
CA PHE A 327 -3.30 -9.56 12.26
C PHE A 327 -4.70 -10.16 12.35
N GLY A 328 -4.78 -11.50 12.41
CA GLY A 328 -6.08 -12.17 12.44
C GLY A 328 -6.01 -13.68 12.21
N ASN A 329 -7.16 -14.26 11.86
CA ASN A 329 -7.31 -15.66 11.49
C ASN A 329 -7.82 -15.77 10.04
N VAL A 330 -7.20 -16.64 9.24
CA VAL A 330 -7.65 -16.95 7.87
C VAL A 330 -7.78 -18.45 7.70
N THR A 331 -8.95 -18.92 7.27
CA THR A 331 -9.22 -20.32 6.93
C THR A 331 -9.83 -20.40 5.54
N GLY A 332 -9.24 -21.19 4.65
CA GLY A 332 -9.72 -21.35 3.26
C GLY A 332 -9.40 -22.72 2.65
N ALA A 333 -9.77 -22.92 1.40
CA ALA A 333 -9.62 -24.20 0.70
C ALA A 333 -8.30 -24.29 -0.09
N LEU A 334 -8.30 -24.07 -1.41
CA LEU A 334 -7.15 -24.41 -2.27
C LEU A 334 -5.88 -23.61 -1.95
N TYR A 335 -5.96 -22.28 -2.03
CA TYR A 335 -4.83 -21.38 -1.75
C TYR A 335 -5.19 -20.43 -0.61
N VAL A 336 -4.37 -20.42 0.45
CA VAL A 336 -4.63 -19.60 1.65
C VAL A 336 -3.39 -18.78 2.03
N GLY A 337 -3.54 -17.46 2.09
CA GLY A 337 -2.48 -16.53 2.51
C GLY A 337 -2.92 -15.62 3.65
N GLY A 338 -1.98 -15.09 4.43
CA GLY A 338 -2.29 -14.01 5.37
C GLY A 338 -2.58 -12.68 4.67
N LEU A 339 -1.95 -12.40 3.52
CA LEU A 339 -2.28 -11.25 2.68
C LEU A 339 -3.04 -11.65 1.42
N VAL A 340 -2.55 -12.62 0.65
CA VAL A 340 -3.08 -12.95 -0.68
C VAL A 340 -3.26 -14.47 -0.84
N GLY A 341 -4.42 -14.94 -1.27
CA GLY A 341 -4.62 -16.36 -1.58
C GLY A 341 -3.74 -16.83 -2.75
N TYR A 342 -3.94 -16.22 -3.93
CA TYR A 342 -3.17 -16.49 -5.14
C TYR A 342 -2.53 -15.20 -5.71
N LEU A 343 -1.22 -15.19 -5.89
CA LEU A 343 -0.43 -14.08 -6.41
C LEU A 343 0.04 -14.39 -7.84
N ASP A 344 -0.46 -13.65 -8.83
CA ASP A 344 -0.13 -13.77 -10.25
C ASP A 344 0.57 -12.48 -10.74
N GLU A 345 1.82 -12.60 -11.21
CA GLU A 345 2.65 -11.49 -11.72
C GLU A 345 2.69 -10.20 -10.83
N GLY A 346 2.39 -10.36 -9.53
CA GLY A 346 2.22 -9.28 -8.57
C GLY A 346 3.45 -8.88 -7.77
N VAL A 347 3.33 -7.82 -6.97
CA VAL A 347 4.38 -7.35 -6.05
C VAL A 347 3.85 -7.18 -4.64
N ILE A 348 4.45 -7.86 -3.67
CA ILE A 348 4.27 -7.61 -2.23
C ILE A 348 5.59 -7.09 -1.67
N LEU A 349 5.56 -5.90 -1.06
CA LEU A 349 6.76 -5.25 -0.52
C LEU A 349 6.55 -4.71 0.90
N ASN A 350 7.58 -4.81 1.74
CA ASN A 350 7.61 -4.26 3.10
C ASN A 350 6.38 -4.64 3.96
N SER A 351 5.81 -5.83 3.75
CA SER A 351 4.51 -6.21 4.33
C SER A 351 4.63 -7.42 5.25
N TYR A 352 3.73 -7.57 6.23
CA TYR A 352 3.85 -8.63 7.22
C TYR A 352 2.54 -9.23 7.73
N THR A 353 2.62 -10.43 8.28
CA THR A 353 1.46 -11.15 8.83
C THR A 353 1.73 -11.74 10.21
N THR A 354 0.68 -11.80 11.02
CA THR A 354 0.66 -12.35 12.39
C THR A 354 -0.76 -12.90 12.69
N GLY A 355 -0.87 -13.79 13.68
CA GLY A 355 -2.10 -14.54 13.97
C GLY A 355 -2.00 -15.99 13.51
N ASN A 356 -3.08 -16.56 12.96
CA ASN A 356 -3.15 -17.98 12.59
C ASN A 356 -3.73 -18.18 11.18
N ILE A 357 -3.02 -18.91 10.32
CA ILE A 357 -3.45 -19.24 8.95
C ILE A 357 -3.70 -20.75 8.87
N GLY A 358 -4.89 -21.16 8.44
CA GLY A 358 -5.37 -22.54 8.49
C GLY A 358 -6.10 -23.01 7.23
N PHE A 359 -6.46 -24.30 7.18
CA PHE A 359 -7.21 -24.93 6.08
C PHE A 359 -8.65 -25.30 6.44
N GLY A 360 -9.52 -25.27 5.43
CA GLY A 360 -10.88 -25.80 5.46
C GLY A 360 -11.06 -27.12 4.70
N THR A 361 -10.09 -27.55 3.89
CA THR A 361 -10.14 -28.78 3.08
C THR A 361 -8.79 -29.52 3.08
N ALA A 362 -8.74 -30.75 2.57
CA ALA A 362 -7.48 -31.38 2.19
C ALA A 362 -6.95 -30.80 0.85
N TRP A 363 -5.65 -30.97 0.58
CA TRP A 363 -4.95 -30.56 -0.66
C TRP A 363 -4.77 -29.04 -0.81
N THR A 364 -4.18 -28.40 0.19
CA THR A 364 -4.09 -26.94 0.31
C THR A 364 -2.65 -26.43 0.20
N SER A 365 -2.43 -25.36 -0.58
CA SER A 365 -1.20 -24.55 -0.53
C SER A 365 -1.42 -23.38 0.43
N ILE A 366 -0.65 -23.32 1.51
CA ILE A 366 -0.78 -22.29 2.54
C ILE A 366 0.56 -21.62 2.77
N GLY A 367 0.59 -20.30 2.66
CA GLY A 367 1.72 -19.50 3.11
C GLY A 367 1.27 -18.44 4.09
N ALA A 368 2.13 -18.11 5.04
CA ALA A 368 1.78 -17.08 6.02
C ALA A 368 1.54 -15.70 5.36
N ILE A 369 2.12 -15.42 4.19
CA ILE A 369 1.84 -14.22 3.37
C ILE A 369 1.00 -14.58 2.14
N VAL A 370 1.40 -15.61 1.38
CA VAL A 370 0.75 -16.01 0.11
C VAL A 370 0.49 -17.51 0.03
N GLY A 371 -0.72 -17.94 -0.37
CA GLY A 371 -1.02 -19.36 -0.57
C GLY A 371 -0.25 -19.99 -1.72
N GLU A 372 -0.44 -19.48 -2.93
CA GLU A 372 0.31 -19.87 -4.13
C GLU A 372 0.74 -18.62 -4.92
N GLN A 373 1.95 -18.68 -5.46
CA GLN A 373 2.61 -17.59 -6.19
C GLN A 373 3.05 -18.09 -7.56
N ASP A 374 2.38 -17.60 -8.62
CA ASP A 374 2.81 -17.77 -10.01
C ASP A 374 3.51 -16.48 -10.48
N GLN A 375 4.81 -16.60 -10.77
CA GLN A 375 5.68 -15.43 -11.01
C GLN A 375 5.65 -14.43 -9.84
N GLY A 376 5.73 -13.12 -10.11
CA GLY A 376 5.69 -12.07 -9.09
C GLY A 376 6.92 -11.96 -8.17
N LEU A 377 6.84 -11.01 -7.23
CA LEU A 377 7.90 -10.65 -6.29
C LEU A 377 7.33 -10.44 -4.87
N ILE A 378 7.89 -11.15 -3.90
CA ILE A 378 7.75 -10.82 -2.47
C ILE A 378 9.12 -10.34 -1.96
N THR A 379 9.20 -9.13 -1.42
CA THR A 379 10.47 -8.63 -0.86
C THR A 379 10.29 -7.87 0.46
N ASN A 380 11.33 -7.92 1.30
CA ASN A 380 11.40 -7.21 2.58
C ASN A 380 10.19 -7.51 3.49
N SER A 381 9.64 -8.71 3.39
CA SER A 381 8.34 -9.07 3.98
C SER A 381 8.51 -10.24 4.95
N PHE A 382 7.68 -10.31 6.00
CA PHE A 382 7.90 -11.30 7.05
C PHE A 382 6.61 -11.84 7.66
N SER A 383 6.73 -12.95 8.38
CA SER A 383 5.61 -13.47 9.16
C SER A 383 6.01 -14.02 10.52
N THR A 384 5.19 -13.67 11.52
CA THR A 384 5.17 -14.32 12.84
C THR A 384 3.88 -15.12 13.04
N ALA A 385 3.08 -15.34 11.99
CA ALA A 385 1.84 -16.09 12.08
C ALA A 385 2.12 -17.60 12.18
N ASN A 386 1.30 -18.30 12.96
CA ASN A 386 1.29 -19.75 12.95
C ASN A 386 0.57 -20.23 11.69
N VAL A 387 1.11 -21.27 11.05
CA VAL A 387 0.55 -21.85 9.83
C VAL A 387 0.25 -23.33 10.06
N ASP A 388 -1.00 -23.74 9.94
CA ASP A 388 -1.43 -25.13 9.98
C ASP A 388 -2.02 -25.49 8.61
N GLY A 389 -1.50 -26.54 7.97
CA GLY A 389 -1.83 -26.84 6.57
C GLY A 389 -1.76 -28.30 6.19
N SER A 390 -2.53 -28.69 5.18
CA SER A 390 -2.59 -30.08 4.74
C SER A 390 -1.43 -30.45 3.80
N TYR A 391 -1.16 -29.66 2.74
CA TYR A 391 -0.36 -30.16 1.61
C TYR A 391 0.97 -29.43 1.38
N PHE A 392 0.97 -28.18 0.90
CA PHE A 392 2.19 -27.38 0.74
C PHE A 392 2.15 -26.20 1.72
N VAL A 393 3.00 -26.21 2.74
CA VAL A 393 2.93 -25.24 3.84
C VAL A 393 4.25 -24.48 3.98
N GLY A 394 4.19 -23.15 3.90
CA GLY A 394 5.36 -22.28 4.01
C GLY A 394 5.16 -21.14 5.01
N GLY A 395 6.22 -20.75 5.73
CA GLY A 395 6.16 -19.57 6.60
C GLY A 395 6.12 -18.23 5.86
N ILE A 396 6.22 -18.21 4.52
CA ILE A 396 5.93 -17.05 3.67
C ILE A 396 4.99 -17.45 2.52
N VAL A 397 5.37 -18.48 1.73
CA VAL A 397 4.58 -18.94 0.56
C VAL A 397 4.34 -20.44 0.60
N GLY A 398 3.11 -20.90 0.35
CA GLY A 398 2.81 -22.33 0.26
C GLY A 398 3.47 -22.98 -0.94
N SER A 399 3.22 -22.46 -2.14
CA SER A 399 3.74 -22.99 -3.42
C SER A 399 4.23 -21.86 -4.34
N ILE A 400 5.40 -22.03 -4.96
CA ILE A 400 5.93 -21.12 -5.99
C ILE A 400 6.02 -21.84 -7.34
N THR A 401 5.45 -21.22 -8.36
CA THR A 401 5.46 -21.62 -9.78
C THR A 401 5.93 -20.47 -10.68
N GLY A 402 6.04 -20.74 -11.99
CA GLY A 402 6.14 -19.75 -13.08
C GLY A 402 7.44 -18.97 -13.24
N GLY A 403 8.10 -18.59 -12.15
CA GLY A 403 9.22 -17.65 -12.13
C GLY A 403 9.39 -16.88 -10.82
N GLY A 404 8.55 -17.16 -9.82
CA GLY A 404 8.36 -16.27 -8.68
C GLY A 404 9.58 -16.04 -7.79
N ILE A 405 9.69 -14.83 -7.26
CA ILE A 405 10.86 -14.35 -6.51
C ILE A 405 10.48 -14.06 -5.05
N ILE A 406 11.30 -14.51 -4.11
CA ILE A 406 11.34 -14.08 -2.72
C ILE A 406 12.74 -13.54 -2.40
N SER A 407 12.82 -12.35 -1.81
CA SER A 407 14.07 -11.76 -1.32
C SER A 407 13.93 -11.07 0.03
N ASN A 408 14.99 -11.08 0.84
CA ASN A 408 15.10 -10.29 2.08
C ASN A 408 13.93 -10.52 3.07
N SER A 409 13.42 -11.75 3.16
CA SER A 409 12.17 -12.08 3.84
C SER A 409 12.39 -13.13 4.94
N TYR A 410 11.52 -13.18 5.96
CA TYR A 410 11.72 -14.12 7.07
C TYR A 410 10.45 -14.61 7.76
N SER A 411 10.53 -15.80 8.36
CA SER A 411 9.44 -16.41 9.12
C SER A 411 9.89 -16.87 10.51
N THR A 412 9.01 -16.69 11.50
CA THR A 412 9.29 -17.11 12.89
C THR A 412 8.15 -17.89 13.56
N GLY A 413 6.93 -17.87 13.01
CA GLY A 413 5.78 -18.58 13.59
C GLY A 413 5.87 -20.10 13.43
N ASP A 414 5.08 -20.85 14.21
CA ASP A 414 5.07 -22.31 14.16
C ASP A 414 4.41 -22.80 12.85
N ILE A 415 4.98 -23.85 12.24
CA ILE A 415 4.51 -24.43 10.98
C ILE A 415 4.15 -25.90 11.22
N ILE A 416 2.89 -26.24 10.99
CA ILE A 416 2.32 -27.58 11.03
C ILE A 416 1.92 -27.97 9.60
N ALA A 417 2.36 -29.13 9.14
CA ALA A 417 2.07 -29.62 7.79
C ALA A 417 1.89 -31.14 7.75
N SER A 418 0.81 -31.65 7.15
CA SER A 418 0.67 -33.10 6.95
C SER A 418 1.69 -33.62 5.94
N ASN A 419 1.75 -33.03 4.73
CA ASN A 419 2.67 -33.50 3.68
C ASN A 419 3.99 -32.71 3.63
N TYR A 420 4.01 -31.53 3.02
CA TYR A 420 5.23 -30.78 2.70
C TYR A 420 5.30 -29.46 3.48
N GLY A 421 6.34 -29.29 4.29
CA GLY A 421 6.51 -28.09 5.11
C GLY A 421 7.91 -27.48 5.00
N GLY A 422 7.98 -26.17 4.77
CA GLY A 422 9.24 -25.42 4.70
C GLY A 422 9.18 -24.10 5.44
N GLY A 423 10.30 -23.68 6.04
CA GLY A 423 10.36 -22.44 6.82
C GLY A 423 9.91 -21.20 6.03
N ILE A 424 10.33 -21.06 4.78
CA ILE A 424 9.89 -19.95 3.89
C ILE A 424 8.89 -20.44 2.85
N VAL A 425 9.20 -21.55 2.18
CA VAL A 425 8.42 -22.05 1.04
C VAL A 425 8.00 -23.50 1.24
N GLY A 426 6.71 -23.82 1.10
CA GLY A 426 6.25 -25.22 1.14
C GLY A 426 6.77 -26.02 -0.05
N LYS A 427 6.61 -25.50 -1.28
CA LYS A 427 7.16 -26.08 -2.51
C LYS A 427 7.74 -25.02 -3.45
N LEU A 428 8.93 -25.28 -4.00
CA LEU A 428 9.59 -24.42 -5.00
C LEU A 428 9.73 -25.15 -6.34
N THR A 429 9.06 -24.62 -7.38
CA THR A 429 9.25 -25.01 -8.78
C THR A 429 9.48 -23.77 -9.64
N ASN A 430 10.66 -23.67 -10.26
CA ASN A 430 11.05 -22.60 -11.18
C ASN A 430 10.95 -21.19 -10.57
N GLY A 431 11.39 -21.00 -9.32
CA GLY A 431 11.45 -19.68 -8.68
C GLY A 431 12.84 -19.32 -8.15
N ASN A 432 12.95 -18.16 -7.50
CA ASN A 432 14.18 -17.69 -6.84
C ASN A 432 13.88 -17.33 -5.38
N VAL A 433 14.61 -17.93 -4.43
CA VAL A 433 14.50 -17.59 -3.01
C VAL A 433 15.88 -17.17 -2.51
N SER A 434 16.01 -15.92 -2.05
CA SER A 434 17.30 -15.33 -1.72
C SER A 434 17.30 -14.50 -0.43
N ASN A 435 18.46 -14.37 0.21
CA ASN A 435 18.70 -13.44 1.34
C ASN A 435 17.65 -13.55 2.47
N SER A 436 17.16 -14.76 2.76
CA SER A 436 15.96 -14.99 3.57
C SER A 436 16.23 -16.00 4.69
N TYR A 437 15.50 -15.92 5.80
CA TYR A 437 15.75 -16.81 6.95
C TYR A 437 14.50 -17.30 7.68
N SER A 438 14.59 -18.48 8.29
CA SER A 438 13.52 -19.00 9.15
C SER A 438 14.00 -19.45 10.52
N THR A 439 13.23 -19.08 11.54
CA THR A 439 13.34 -19.64 12.90
C THR A 439 12.10 -20.47 13.29
N SER A 440 11.21 -20.72 12.34
CA SER A 440 9.96 -21.47 12.54
C SER A 440 10.21 -22.87 13.09
N ASN A 441 9.43 -23.27 14.08
CA ASN A 441 9.33 -24.65 14.52
C ASN A 441 8.52 -25.44 13.48
N LEU A 442 9.05 -26.57 13.00
CA LEU A 442 8.50 -27.32 11.85
C LEU A 442 8.01 -28.72 12.28
N VAL A 443 6.70 -28.84 12.48
CA VAL A 443 6.00 -30.11 12.73
C VAL A 443 5.41 -30.62 11.42
N VAL A 444 6.15 -31.50 10.75
CA VAL A 444 5.79 -32.04 9.43
C VAL A 444 5.86 -33.55 9.43
N GLU A 445 4.83 -34.22 8.91
CA GLU A 445 4.70 -35.70 8.93
C GLU A 445 5.46 -36.38 7.79
N GLU A 446 5.39 -35.88 6.55
CA GLU A 446 6.14 -36.43 5.41
C GLU A 446 7.48 -35.70 5.14
N THR A 447 7.50 -34.67 4.29
CA THR A 447 8.74 -34.08 3.74
C THR A 447 8.95 -32.67 4.24
N LYS A 448 10.11 -32.40 4.82
CA LYS A 448 10.48 -31.07 5.30
C LYS A 448 11.92 -30.68 4.98
N GLY A 449 12.09 -29.41 4.65
CA GLY A 449 13.36 -28.69 4.74
C GLY A 449 13.16 -27.47 5.63
N ALA A 450 14.24 -26.99 6.22
CA ALA A 450 14.18 -25.85 7.13
C ALA A 450 13.81 -24.53 6.46
N ILE A 451 13.99 -24.43 5.13
CA ILE A 451 13.60 -23.26 4.34
C ILE A 451 12.64 -23.66 3.22
N ILE A 452 12.85 -24.79 2.55
CA ILE A 452 11.99 -25.27 1.46
C ILE A 452 11.53 -26.71 1.73
N GLY A 453 10.21 -26.96 1.73
CA GLY A 453 9.65 -28.30 1.94
C GLY A 453 9.96 -29.26 0.79
N ASP A 454 9.44 -28.96 -0.40
CA ASP A 454 9.70 -29.68 -1.66
C ASP A 454 10.48 -28.79 -2.63
N PHE A 455 11.79 -29.03 -2.79
CA PHE A 455 12.60 -28.36 -3.81
C PHE A 455 12.66 -29.20 -5.08
N VAL A 456 12.01 -28.71 -6.14
CA VAL A 456 11.99 -29.36 -7.46
C VAL A 456 13.06 -28.76 -8.37
N ASN A 457 13.06 -27.43 -8.53
CA ASN A 457 14.10 -26.65 -9.20
C ASN A 457 13.89 -25.15 -8.93
N GLY A 458 14.94 -24.36 -9.12
CA GLY A 458 14.94 -22.92 -8.92
C GLY A 458 16.35 -22.40 -8.65
N ASN A 459 16.46 -21.11 -8.36
CA ASN A 459 17.65 -20.52 -7.74
C ASN A 459 17.43 -20.38 -6.24
N VAL A 460 18.44 -20.72 -5.44
CA VAL A 460 18.46 -20.43 -4.02
C VAL A 460 19.84 -19.89 -3.65
N SER A 461 19.88 -18.86 -2.78
CA SER A 461 21.13 -18.23 -2.35
C SER A 461 20.98 -17.49 -1.02
N ASN A 462 22.02 -17.47 -0.18
CA ASN A 462 22.03 -16.73 1.08
C ASN A 462 20.80 -17.02 1.97
N LEU A 463 20.47 -18.31 2.14
CA LEU A 463 19.35 -18.76 2.97
C LEU A 463 19.83 -19.22 4.34
N PHE A 464 19.16 -18.83 5.42
CA PHE A 464 19.62 -19.11 6.78
C PHE A 464 18.53 -19.76 7.64
N TRP A 465 18.88 -20.72 8.49
CA TRP A 465 17.87 -21.34 9.37
C TRP A 465 18.40 -21.74 10.73
N TYR A 466 17.50 -21.73 11.73
CA TYR A 466 17.73 -22.38 13.01
C TYR A 466 16.97 -23.71 13.09
N SER A 467 17.68 -24.84 12.95
CA SER A 467 17.19 -26.16 13.38
C SER A 467 18.34 -27.16 13.44
N SER A 468 18.43 -27.91 14.56
CA SER A 468 19.54 -28.83 14.81
C SER A 468 19.50 -30.10 13.93
N VAL A 469 18.37 -30.46 13.31
CA VAL A 469 18.18 -31.77 12.65
C VAL A 469 17.75 -31.69 11.18
N LEU A 470 17.50 -30.51 10.62
CA LEU A 470 16.99 -30.33 9.25
C LEU A 470 18.07 -29.90 8.25
N ASN A 471 17.92 -30.35 7.00
CA ASN A 471 18.55 -29.79 5.79
C ASN A 471 17.81 -28.49 5.38
N CYS A 472 18.39 -27.69 4.49
CA CYS A 472 17.76 -26.48 3.97
C CYS A 472 16.52 -26.79 3.12
N CYS A 473 16.65 -27.77 2.21
CA CYS A 473 15.57 -28.24 1.34
C CYS A 473 15.24 -29.72 1.62
N GLY A 474 13.95 -30.06 1.60
CA GLY A 474 13.50 -31.42 1.31
C GLY A 474 13.36 -31.65 -0.20
N GLY A 475 13.15 -32.90 -0.61
CA GLY A 475 13.21 -33.28 -2.03
C GLY A 475 14.65 -33.33 -2.55
N ILE A 476 14.97 -32.50 -3.54
CA ILE A 476 16.35 -32.39 -4.06
C ILE A 476 17.17 -31.49 -3.12
N SER A 477 18.38 -31.92 -2.74
CA SER A 477 19.26 -31.13 -1.87
C SER A 477 19.69 -29.82 -2.56
N CYS A 478 19.59 -28.72 -1.81
CA CYS A 478 19.98 -27.38 -2.21
C CYS A 478 21.05 -26.78 -1.25
N ASP A 479 21.58 -27.61 -0.35
CA ASP A 479 22.22 -27.19 0.91
C ASP A 479 23.50 -26.36 0.73
N SER A 480 24.16 -26.42 -0.44
CA SER A 480 25.36 -25.64 -0.74
C SER A 480 25.14 -24.13 -0.74
N ASN A 481 23.88 -23.69 -0.87
CA ASN A 481 23.50 -22.29 -0.97
C ASN A 481 22.83 -21.75 0.31
N CYS A 482 22.83 -22.55 1.38
CA CYS A 482 22.20 -22.24 2.64
C CYS A 482 23.18 -22.37 3.82
N THR A 483 22.97 -21.60 4.88
CA THR A 483 23.79 -21.60 6.10
C THR A 483 22.92 -21.88 7.33
N LYS A 484 23.17 -23.02 7.97
CA LYS A 484 22.59 -23.35 9.27
C LYS A 484 23.23 -22.50 10.36
N VAL A 485 22.42 -21.85 11.20
CA VAL A 485 22.91 -21.14 12.39
C VAL A 485 22.68 -21.96 13.65
N SER A 486 23.51 -21.71 14.68
CA SER A 486 23.57 -22.51 15.92
C SER A 486 22.65 -22.02 17.03
N SER A 487 22.09 -20.81 16.95
CA SER A 487 21.12 -20.29 17.92
C SER A 487 20.10 -19.35 17.26
N VAL A 488 18.87 -19.32 17.77
CA VAL A 488 17.89 -18.27 17.37
C VAL A 488 18.48 -16.89 17.65
N SER A 489 19.19 -16.75 18.78
CA SER A 489 19.85 -15.51 19.21
C SER A 489 20.97 -15.00 18.29
N SER A 490 21.29 -15.68 17.18
CA SER A 490 22.17 -15.12 16.15
C SER A 490 21.44 -14.35 15.05
N PHE A 491 20.10 -14.46 14.92
CA PHE A 491 19.33 -13.72 13.90
C PHE A 491 19.16 -12.23 14.18
N TYR A 492 19.98 -11.71 15.06
CA TYR A 492 19.50 -10.80 16.05
C TYR A 492 20.71 -10.09 16.74
N PRO A 493 20.65 -8.79 17.10
CA PRO A 493 21.57 -8.10 18.03
C PRO A 493 21.01 -7.59 19.41
N GLN A 494 21.74 -7.78 20.53
CA GLN A 494 21.38 -7.51 21.97
C GLN A 494 21.26 -6.01 22.38
N SER A 495 20.46 -5.67 23.42
CA SER A 495 20.38 -4.29 23.96
C SER A 495 21.55 -3.88 24.86
N SER A 496 22.06 -2.66 24.65
CA SER A 496 23.05 -2.01 25.52
C SER A 496 22.37 -1.12 26.58
N PRO A 497 22.79 -1.16 27.86
CA PRO A 497 22.11 -0.44 28.93
C PRO A 497 22.63 1.00 29.10
N ASN A 498 21.73 1.99 29.02
CA ASN A 498 21.63 3.15 29.95
C ASN A 498 20.48 4.09 29.55
N ASN A 499 19.43 4.12 30.38
CA ASN A 499 18.61 5.26 30.86
C ASN A 499 18.15 6.37 29.87
N ASP A 500 16.92 6.87 29.86
CA ASP A 500 15.74 6.81 30.76
C ASP A 500 14.51 7.29 29.91
N TYR A 501 13.23 6.92 30.05
CA TYR A 501 12.41 6.48 31.20
C TYR A 501 11.26 5.53 30.77
N ASN A 502 10.97 4.51 31.60
CA ASN A 502 9.68 3.81 31.89
C ASN A 502 8.63 3.61 30.76
N VAL A 503 8.11 2.40 30.46
CA VAL A 503 7.68 1.26 31.34
C VAL A 503 7.97 -0.11 30.64
N PRO A 504 7.73 -1.32 31.22
CA PRO A 504 8.81 -2.31 31.29
C PRO A 504 8.54 -3.66 30.57
N MET A 505 9.57 -4.22 29.94
CA MET A 505 9.75 -5.68 29.87
C MET A 505 11.18 -6.08 30.20
N GLN A 506 11.34 -6.84 31.28
CA GLN A 506 12.60 -7.43 31.71
C GLN A 506 12.73 -8.84 31.12
N ASN A 507 13.65 -9.04 30.17
CA ASN A 507 14.94 -9.62 30.52
C ASN A 507 15.90 -9.60 29.33
N ASN A 508 17.12 -9.10 29.60
CA ASN A 508 18.11 -8.82 28.58
C ASN A 508 18.87 -10.09 28.16
N SER A 509 18.39 -10.73 27.10
CA SER A 509 19.24 -11.19 25.99
C SER A 509 18.44 -11.49 24.73
N ASP A 510 17.32 -10.77 24.51
CA ASP A 510 16.68 -10.78 23.20
C ASP A 510 17.51 -9.92 22.26
N PRO A 511 17.85 -10.43 21.07
CA PRO A 511 18.60 -9.63 20.16
C PRO A 511 17.72 -9.00 19.03
N ALA A 512 16.61 -8.31 19.35
CA ALA A 512 15.92 -7.42 18.38
C ALA A 512 16.38 -5.94 18.43
N ASN A 513 17.34 -5.62 19.30
CA ASN A 513 17.56 -4.28 19.83
C ASN A 513 18.58 -3.42 19.05
N ASN A 514 19.23 -3.96 18.02
CA ASN A 514 20.11 -3.17 17.13
C ASN A 514 19.78 -3.38 15.63
N TRP A 515 18.51 -3.65 15.30
CA TRP A 515 17.99 -3.40 13.96
C TRP A 515 17.58 -1.93 13.87
N THR A 516 18.08 -1.20 12.87
CA THR A 516 17.79 0.23 12.72
C THR A 516 16.46 0.46 12.00
N PHE A 517 15.41 0.65 12.79
CA PHE A 517 14.20 1.34 12.35
C PHE A 517 14.48 2.84 12.25
N GLY A 518 13.85 3.54 11.31
CA GLY A 518 13.81 5.00 11.30
C GLY A 518 13.09 5.55 12.55
N GLU A 519 13.27 6.85 12.85
CA GLU A 519 12.60 7.52 13.98
C GLU A 519 11.06 7.52 13.88
N ASP A 520 10.53 7.15 12.71
CA ASP A 520 9.12 7.01 12.33
C ASP A 520 8.64 5.55 12.28
N GLY A 521 9.52 4.57 12.55
CA GLY A 521 9.24 3.14 12.46
C GLY A 521 9.39 2.55 11.04
N ASN A 522 9.80 3.33 10.04
CA ASN A 522 9.98 2.84 8.68
C ASN A 522 11.34 2.16 8.46
N TRP A 523 11.39 1.28 7.46
CA TRP A 523 12.59 0.54 7.07
C TRP A 523 13.61 1.45 6.35
N VAL A 524 14.89 1.36 6.74
CA VAL A 524 16.00 1.94 5.98
C VAL A 524 16.84 0.80 5.40
N ALA A 525 16.58 0.46 4.14
CA ALA A 525 17.46 -0.44 3.41
C ALA A 525 18.78 0.30 3.10
N THR A 526 19.91 -0.24 3.56
CA THR A 526 21.23 0.20 3.09
C THR A 526 21.70 -0.69 1.95
N ASP A 527 22.65 -0.19 1.15
CA ASP A 527 23.21 -0.86 -0.03
C ASP A 527 23.85 -2.24 0.26
N THR A 528 24.00 -2.60 1.54
CA THR A 528 24.62 -3.85 2.00
C THR A 528 23.84 -4.51 3.14
N TYR A 529 22.65 -5.07 2.85
CA TYR A 529 21.91 -6.02 3.71
C TYR A 529 21.36 -5.45 5.05
N PRO A 530 20.34 -6.04 5.69
CA PRO A 530 20.08 -5.83 7.11
C PRO A 530 21.18 -6.48 7.95
N ILE A 531 22.26 -5.74 8.16
CA ILE A 531 23.43 -6.24 8.90
C ILE A 531 23.05 -6.47 10.37
N LEU A 532 23.44 -7.63 10.91
CA LEU A 532 23.48 -7.84 12.34
C LEU A 532 24.52 -6.89 12.93
N SER A 533 24.17 -6.05 13.90
CA SER A 533 25.01 -4.91 14.38
C SER A 533 26.39 -5.24 14.98
N TRP A 534 26.84 -6.48 14.88
CA TRP A 534 28.16 -6.95 15.31
C TRP A 534 29.05 -7.40 14.13
N GLN A 535 28.56 -7.26 12.89
CA GLN A 535 29.35 -7.28 11.65
C GLN A 535 29.64 -5.84 11.19
#